data_AF-A0A2V2VT18-F1
#
_entry.id   AF-A0A2V2VT18-F1
#
_cell.length_a   1.000
_cell.length_b   1.000
_cell.length_c   1.000
_cell.angle_alpha   90.00
_cell.angle_beta   90.00
_cell.angle_gamma   90.00
#
_symmetry.space_group_name_H-M   'P 1'
#
loop_
_entity.id
_entity.type
_entity.pdbx_description
1 polymer ?
#
loop_
_entity_poly.entity_id
_entity_poly.type
_entity_poly.pdbx_seq_one_letter_code
_entity_poly.pdbx_strand_id
1 'polypeptide(L)'
;MSTQIREIESTLPLGLCGLDQLEWSGQAGAVWECWKLAPCCGHPDLLGVIYCLLHWTCLSPFSMCKLYASSLDDPCSVWPHCFCILCCPVGRWFTRYNLRKKNGTRGNIIGDCCCVFLCLAPCACCQELRSVNASAWRLFPDFTVCGGCVPGCRFLR
;
A
#
# COMPACT_ATOMS: atom_id res chain seq x y z
N MET A 1 -24.71 -12.15 3.25
CA MET A 1 -24.23 -10.81 3.64
C MET A 1 -22.75 -10.72 3.33
N SER A 2 -22.35 -9.83 2.43
CA SER A 2 -20.93 -9.69 2.06
C SER A 2 -20.11 -9.23 3.28
N THR A 3 -18.87 -9.70 3.38
CA THR A 3 -17.94 -9.36 4.48
C THR A 3 -17.81 -7.85 4.67
N GLN A 4 -17.87 -7.08 3.58
CA GLN A 4 -17.83 -5.62 3.60
C GLN A 4 -19.01 -4.97 4.33
N ILE A 5 -20.24 -5.47 4.16
CA ILE A 5 -21.42 -4.93 4.85
C ILE A 5 -21.30 -5.14 6.36
N ARG A 6 -20.83 -6.32 6.78
CA ARG A 6 -20.57 -6.61 8.21
C ARG A 6 -19.51 -5.69 8.79
N GLU A 7 -18.45 -5.39 8.03
CA GLU A 7 -17.40 -4.46 8.45
C GLU A 7 -17.94 -3.04 8.63
N ILE A 8 -18.77 -2.56 7.70
CA ILE A 8 -19.43 -1.24 7.81
C ILE A 8 -20.35 -1.18 9.02
N GLU A 9 -21.22 -2.18 9.21
CA GLU A 9 -22.17 -2.25 10.32
C GLU A 9 -21.46 -2.29 11.68
N SER A 10 -20.28 -2.93 11.76
CA SER A 10 -19.54 -3.09 13.01
C SER A 10 -18.95 -1.79 13.59
N THR A 11 -18.83 -0.75 12.77
CA THR A 11 -18.19 0.53 13.16
C THR A 11 -19.06 1.74 12.82
N LEU A 12 -20.37 1.56 12.65
CA LEU A 12 -21.31 2.68 12.44
C LEU A 12 -21.22 3.71 13.58
N PRO A 13 -21.24 5.01 13.27
CA PRO A 13 -21.38 5.62 11.94
C PRO A 13 -20.06 5.77 11.17
N LEU A 14 -18.90 5.59 11.81
CA LEU A 14 -17.57 5.83 11.24
C LEU A 14 -17.27 4.92 10.03
N GLY A 15 -17.79 3.70 10.05
CA GLY A 15 -17.64 2.72 8.96
C GLY A 15 -18.27 3.17 7.63
N LEU A 16 -19.28 4.04 7.61
CA LEU A 16 -19.91 4.52 6.37
C LEU A 16 -18.94 5.33 5.50
N CYS A 17 -18.13 6.16 6.15
CA CYS A 17 -17.10 6.96 5.49
C CYS A 17 -15.71 6.29 5.57
N GLY A 18 -15.65 5.12 6.21
CA GLY A 18 -14.41 4.39 6.47
C GLY A 18 -13.38 5.20 7.27
N LEU A 19 -13.85 6.03 8.22
CA LEU A 19 -13.00 6.80 9.14
C LEU A 19 -12.47 5.92 10.28
N ASP A 20 -13.02 4.73 10.45
CA ASP A 20 -12.63 3.71 11.43
C ASP A 20 -11.29 3.03 11.13
N GLN A 21 -10.75 3.22 9.93
CA GLN A 21 -9.50 2.60 9.45
C GLN A 21 -8.40 3.62 9.13
N LEU A 22 -8.51 4.83 9.69
CA LEU A 22 -7.46 5.85 9.60
C LEU A 22 -6.24 5.49 10.46
N GLU A 23 -6.40 4.62 11.45
CA GLU A 23 -5.31 4.09 12.28
C GLU A 23 -5.11 2.60 12.00
N TRP A 24 -3.86 2.24 11.72
CA TRP A 24 -3.45 0.86 11.46
C TRP A 24 -2.60 0.36 12.61
N SER A 25 -2.70 -0.93 12.90
CA SER A 25 -1.91 -1.55 13.97
C SER A 25 -0.41 -1.58 13.66
N GLY A 26 0.41 -1.63 14.70
CA GLY A 26 1.87 -1.76 14.58
C GLY A 26 2.55 -0.47 14.15
N GLN A 27 3.58 -0.57 13.31
CA GLN A 27 4.41 0.58 12.91
C GLN A 27 3.73 1.53 11.91
N ALA A 28 2.65 1.09 11.27
CA ALA A 28 1.89 1.91 10.32
C ALA A 28 1.25 3.14 10.98
N GLY A 29 0.74 2.98 12.21
CA GLY A 29 0.15 4.05 13.00
C GLY A 29 -1.02 4.75 12.31
N ALA A 30 -1.25 6.02 12.65
CA ALA A 30 -2.32 6.81 12.07
C ALA A 30 -1.93 7.47 10.75
N VAL A 31 -2.91 7.66 9.86
CA VAL A 31 -2.70 8.19 8.50
C VAL A 31 -2.13 9.59 8.51
N TRP A 32 -2.51 10.44 9.48
CA TRP A 32 -2.03 11.82 9.59
C TRP A 32 -0.57 11.93 10.05
N GLU A 33 0.05 10.86 10.55
CA GLU A 33 1.45 10.85 11.00
C GLU A 33 2.45 10.81 9.83
N CYS A 34 2.19 11.58 8.77
CA CYS A 34 3.05 11.65 7.58
C CYS A 34 4.44 12.23 7.88
N TRP A 35 4.61 12.94 9.00
CA TRP A 35 5.89 13.42 9.50
C TRP A 35 6.82 12.32 10.01
N LYS A 36 6.29 11.10 10.29
CA LYS A 36 7.11 9.94 10.67
C LYS A 36 7.75 9.31 9.43
N LEU A 37 8.82 9.94 8.93
CA LEU A 37 9.54 9.48 7.72
C LEU A 37 10.27 8.14 7.92
N ALA A 38 10.54 7.75 9.16
CA ALA A 38 10.93 6.39 9.51
C ALA A 38 9.70 5.64 10.08
N PRO A 39 9.37 4.43 9.59
CA PRO A 39 10.09 3.61 8.61
C PRO A 39 9.65 3.77 7.13
N CYS A 40 9.04 4.88 6.69
CA CYS A 40 8.62 5.04 5.27
C CYS A 40 9.74 4.71 4.27
N CYS A 41 10.97 5.13 4.59
CA CYS A 41 12.16 4.90 3.79
C CYS A 41 13.06 3.75 4.32
N GLY A 42 12.60 2.99 5.33
CA GLY A 42 13.42 2.03 6.07
C GLY A 42 14.14 2.67 7.26
N HIS A 43 15.42 2.36 7.45
CA HIS A 43 16.22 2.91 8.53
C HIS A 43 16.56 4.39 8.26
N PRO A 44 16.66 5.26 9.28
CA PRO A 44 17.00 6.68 9.09
C PRO A 44 18.51 6.87 8.87
N ASP A 45 19.06 6.22 7.85
CA ASP A 45 20.44 6.34 7.40
C ASP A 45 20.53 7.05 6.03
N LEU A 46 21.68 7.64 5.73
CA LEU A 46 21.88 8.42 4.49
C LEU A 46 21.60 7.58 3.23
N LEU A 47 22.02 6.32 3.23
CA LEU A 47 21.78 5.42 2.09
C LEU A 47 20.30 5.07 1.96
N GLY A 48 19.61 4.80 3.07
CA GLY A 48 18.16 4.63 3.09
C GLY A 48 17.40 5.79 2.45
N VAL A 49 17.78 7.03 2.78
CA VAL A 49 17.19 8.24 2.19
C VAL A 49 17.47 8.34 0.69
N ILE A 50 18.71 8.11 0.25
CA ILE A 50 19.08 8.13 -1.17
C ILE A 50 18.29 7.08 -1.94
N TYR A 51 18.18 5.86 -1.41
CA TYR A 51 17.38 4.80 -2.04
C TYR A 51 15.90 5.19 -2.11
N CYS A 52 15.34 5.75 -1.05
CA CYS A 52 13.96 6.22 -1.03
C CYS A 52 13.72 7.28 -2.12
N LEU A 53 14.57 8.31 -2.19
CA LEU A 53 14.48 9.34 -3.21
C LEU A 53 14.58 8.77 -4.62
N LEU A 54 15.57 7.91 -4.89
CA LEU A 54 15.74 7.27 -6.20
C LEU A 54 14.49 6.45 -6.60
N HIS A 55 13.96 5.66 -5.67
CA HIS A 55 12.84 4.77 -5.95
C HIS A 55 11.51 5.50 -6.11
N TRP A 56 11.28 6.59 -5.39
CA TRP A 56 10.03 7.34 -5.44
C TRP A 56 10.04 8.51 -6.41
N THR A 57 11.20 8.94 -6.92
CA THR A 57 11.31 9.95 -7.99
C THR A 57 11.59 9.35 -9.36
N CYS A 58 12.49 8.35 -9.46
CA CYS A 58 12.91 7.79 -10.75
C CYS A 58 12.29 6.42 -11.07
N LEU A 59 12.00 5.60 -10.05
CA LEU A 59 11.54 4.22 -10.24
C LEU A 59 10.13 3.98 -9.69
N SER A 60 9.35 5.03 -9.44
CA SER A 60 8.06 4.98 -8.75
C SER A 60 7.09 3.92 -9.31
N PRO A 61 6.91 3.77 -10.65
CA PRO A 61 6.01 2.75 -11.16
C PRO A 61 6.48 1.33 -10.85
N PHE A 62 7.79 1.07 -10.88
CA PHE A 62 8.38 -0.22 -10.54
C PHE A 62 8.34 -0.50 -9.04
N SER A 63 8.61 0.51 -8.21
CA SER A 63 8.52 0.41 -6.75
C SER A 63 7.09 0.15 -6.29
N MET A 64 6.10 0.83 -6.89
CA MET A 64 4.68 0.59 -6.64
C MET A 64 4.22 -0.79 -7.13
N CYS A 65 4.71 -1.23 -8.28
CA CYS A 65 4.44 -2.56 -8.83
C CYS A 65 4.95 -3.66 -7.86
N LYS A 66 6.19 -3.53 -7.38
CA LYS A 66 6.75 -4.45 -6.38
C LYS A 66 5.97 -4.42 -5.06
N LEU A 67 5.58 -3.22 -4.60
CA LEU A 67 4.77 -3.05 -3.39
C LEU A 67 3.41 -3.74 -3.52
N TYR A 68 2.75 -3.59 -4.67
CA TYR A 68 1.47 -4.23 -4.93
C TYR A 68 1.60 -5.76 -4.94
N ALA A 69 2.62 -6.31 -5.60
CA ALA A 69 2.91 -7.75 -5.59
C ALA A 69 3.16 -8.26 -4.16
N SER A 70 3.97 -7.52 -3.40
CA SER A 70 4.25 -7.83 -2.00
C SER A 70 3.03 -7.74 -1.09
N SER A 71 2.00 -6.96 -1.44
CA SER A 71 0.75 -6.88 -0.69
C SER A 71 -0.10 -8.15 -0.83
N LEU A 72 0.06 -8.87 -1.94
CA LEU A 72 -0.65 -10.10 -2.28
C LEU A 72 0.14 -11.37 -1.95
N ASP A 73 1.40 -11.22 -1.51
CA ASP A 73 2.36 -12.32 -1.38
C ASP A 73 2.62 -13.03 -2.73
N ASP A 74 2.49 -12.29 -3.84
CA ASP A 74 2.69 -12.76 -5.22
C ASP A 74 4.08 -12.35 -5.77
N PRO A 75 4.63 -13.07 -6.77
CA PRO A 75 5.85 -12.64 -7.44
C PRO A 75 5.66 -11.34 -8.21
N CYS A 76 6.68 -10.46 -8.18
CA CYS A 76 6.68 -9.22 -8.96
C CYS A 76 6.57 -9.55 -10.46
N SER A 77 5.53 -9.04 -11.12
CA SER A 77 5.30 -9.28 -12.54
C SER A 77 4.98 -7.99 -13.27
N VAL A 78 5.62 -7.81 -14.44
CA VAL A 78 5.59 -6.53 -15.15
C VAL A 78 4.17 -6.22 -15.64
N TRP A 79 3.51 -7.14 -16.33
CA TRP A 79 2.25 -6.83 -16.98
C TRP A 79 1.09 -6.50 -16.02
N PRO A 80 0.64 -7.39 -15.11
CA PRO A 80 -0.56 -7.14 -14.32
C PRO A 80 -0.36 -6.03 -13.28
N HIS A 81 0.83 -5.91 -12.70
CA HIS A 81 1.10 -4.91 -11.67
C HIS A 81 1.45 -3.55 -12.27
N CYS A 82 2.24 -3.46 -13.36
CA CYS A 82 2.45 -2.17 -14.02
C CYS A 82 1.15 -1.65 -14.67
N PHE A 83 0.30 -2.52 -15.21
CA PHE A 83 -1.02 -2.11 -15.71
C PHE A 83 -1.90 -1.50 -14.60
N CYS A 84 -1.98 -2.15 -13.43
CA CYS A 84 -2.69 -1.59 -12.27
C CYS A 84 -2.16 -0.22 -11.83
N ILE A 85 -0.84 0.01 -11.92
CA ILE A 85 -0.22 1.29 -11.61
C ILE A 85 -0.45 2.34 -12.71
N LEU A 86 -0.49 1.95 -13.97
CA LEU A 86 -0.89 2.84 -15.08
C LEU A 86 -2.35 3.28 -14.93
N CYS A 87 -3.20 2.47 -14.28
CA CYS A 87 -4.57 2.84 -13.88
C CYS A 87 -4.64 3.65 -12.57
N CYS A 88 -3.60 4.42 -12.21
CA CYS A 88 -3.62 5.31 -11.04
C CYS A 88 -4.88 6.18 -11.04
N PRO A 89 -5.65 6.26 -9.92
CA PRO A 89 -5.32 5.85 -8.55
C PRO A 89 -5.75 4.43 -8.16
N VAL A 90 -6.37 3.66 -9.06
CA VAL A 90 -7.02 2.36 -8.74
C VAL A 90 -6.02 1.34 -8.20
N GLY A 91 -4.81 1.27 -8.77
CA GLY A 91 -3.77 0.38 -8.26
C GLY A 91 -3.40 0.65 -6.80
N ARG A 92 -3.31 1.93 -6.40
CA ARG A 92 -3.03 2.30 -5.01
C ARG A 92 -4.18 1.96 -4.06
N TRP A 93 -5.42 2.09 -4.53
CA TRP A 93 -6.59 1.68 -3.76
C TRP A 93 -6.56 0.20 -3.40
N PHE A 94 -6.23 -0.66 -4.36
CA PHE A 94 -6.11 -2.09 -4.12
C PHE A 94 -4.88 -2.44 -3.26
N THR A 95 -3.73 -1.79 -3.50
CA THR A 95 -2.54 -1.95 -2.64
C THR A 95 -2.87 -1.64 -1.19
N ARG A 96 -3.54 -0.51 -0.91
CA ARG A 96 -3.92 -0.11 0.44
C ARG A 96 -4.82 -1.13 1.11
N TYR A 97 -5.87 -1.56 0.42
CA TYR A 97 -6.78 -2.59 0.90
C TYR A 97 -6.01 -3.89 1.26
N ASN A 98 -5.16 -4.36 0.35
CA ASN A 98 -4.39 -5.59 0.53
C ASN A 98 -3.43 -5.49 1.72
N LEU A 99 -2.69 -4.38 1.86
CA LEU A 99 -1.77 -4.14 2.97
C LEU A 99 -2.50 -4.09 4.32
N ARG A 100 -3.66 -3.41 4.37
CA ARG A 100 -4.47 -3.32 5.57
C ARG A 100 -4.96 -4.69 6.03
N LYS A 101 -5.50 -5.50 5.09
CA LYS A 101 -5.93 -6.87 5.36
C LYS A 101 -4.77 -7.77 5.76
N LYS A 102 -3.61 -7.65 5.10
CA LYS A 102 -2.38 -8.36 5.44
C LYS A 102 -1.91 -8.06 6.87
N ASN A 103 -2.05 -6.82 7.31
CA ASN A 103 -1.70 -6.38 8.66
C ASN A 103 -2.79 -6.66 9.71
N GLY A 104 -3.91 -7.29 9.33
CA GLY A 104 -5.01 -7.62 10.24
C GLY A 104 -5.84 -6.41 10.68
N THR A 105 -5.67 -5.24 10.04
CA THR A 105 -6.42 -4.03 10.38
C THR A 105 -7.83 -4.10 9.81
N ARG A 106 -8.83 -3.84 10.66
CA ARG A 106 -10.25 -3.83 10.28
C ARG A 106 -10.60 -2.62 9.39
N GLY A 107 -11.78 -2.65 8.80
CA GLY A 107 -12.27 -1.58 7.91
C GLY A 107 -12.64 -2.10 6.52
N ASN A 108 -13.28 -1.26 5.74
CA ASN A 108 -13.87 -1.60 4.46
C ASN A 108 -13.15 -0.95 3.26
N ILE A 109 -13.43 -1.41 2.06
CA ILE A 109 -12.80 -0.90 0.85
C ILE A 109 -13.18 0.57 0.53
N ILE A 110 -14.28 1.08 1.09
CA ILE A 110 -14.76 2.46 0.86
C ILE A 110 -13.84 3.47 1.52
N GLY A 111 -13.43 3.28 2.79
CA GLY A 111 -12.48 4.22 3.41
C GLY A 111 -11.08 4.14 2.80
N ASP A 112 -10.67 2.98 2.26
CA ASP A 112 -9.45 2.89 1.46
C ASP A 112 -9.55 3.76 0.20
N CYS A 113 -10.72 3.80 -0.44
CA CYS A 113 -11.00 4.72 -1.55
C CYS A 113 -10.92 6.19 -1.10
N CYS A 114 -11.58 6.56 0.00
CA CYS A 114 -11.50 7.91 0.54
C CYS A 114 -10.06 8.34 0.87
N CYS A 115 -9.25 7.44 1.43
CA CYS A 115 -7.85 7.73 1.76
C CYS A 115 -6.98 7.95 0.50
N VAL A 116 -7.28 7.25 -0.59
CA VAL A 116 -6.45 7.26 -1.81
C VAL A 116 -6.87 8.35 -2.80
N PHE A 117 -8.17 8.61 -2.93
CA PHE A 117 -8.73 9.53 -3.93
C PHE A 117 -9.00 10.95 -3.40
N LEU A 118 -9.02 11.17 -2.09
CA LEU A 118 -9.26 12.48 -1.47
C LEU A 118 -7.96 13.06 -0.88
N CYS A 119 -8.08 14.13 -0.07
CA CYS A 119 -6.96 14.93 0.45
C CYS A 119 -5.90 14.17 1.26
N LEU A 120 -6.14 12.90 1.60
CA LEU A 120 -5.22 12.06 2.38
C LEU A 120 -4.26 11.25 1.51
N ALA A 121 -4.29 11.34 0.18
CA ALA A 121 -3.49 10.49 -0.72
C ALA A 121 -1.98 10.39 -0.38
N PRO A 122 -1.23 11.47 -0.09
CA PRO A 122 0.18 11.37 0.30
C PRO A 122 0.36 10.78 1.71
N CYS A 123 -0.52 11.16 2.64
CA CYS A 123 -0.54 10.66 4.02
C CYS A 123 -0.83 9.15 4.07
N ALA A 124 -1.78 8.69 3.26
CA ALA A 124 -2.11 7.30 3.03
C ALA A 124 -0.93 6.52 2.43
N CYS A 125 -0.18 7.14 1.52
CA CYS A 125 1.04 6.53 0.97
C CYS A 125 2.09 6.33 2.06
N CYS A 126 2.36 7.35 2.86
CA CYS A 126 3.31 7.23 3.98
C CYS A 126 2.87 6.13 4.96
N GLN A 127 1.58 6.04 5.27
CA GLN A 127 1.06 4.97 6.13
C GLN A 127 1.26 3.58 5.50
N GLU A 128 0.97 3.41 4.21
CA GLU A 128 1.22 2.16 3.46
C GLU A 128 2.69 1.75 3.54
N LEU A 129 3.62 2.68 3.31
CA LEU A 129 5.06 2.42 3.36
C LEU A 129 5.56 2.07 4.76
N ARG A 130 5.03 2.72 5.80
CA ARG A 130 5.36 2.34 7.19
C ARG A 130 4.81 0.99 7.60
N SER A 131 3.80 0.50 6.88
CA SER A 131 3.15 -0.76 7.17
C SER A 131 3.92 -1.99 6.66
N VAL A 132 5.01 -1.77 5.90
CA VAL A 132 5.82 -2.82 5.30
C VAL A 132 7.32 -2.58 5.53
N ASN A 133 8.11 -3.63 5.39
CA ASN A 133 9.56 -3.49 5.29
C ASN A 133 9.95 -2.81 3.97
N ALA A 134 11.04 -2.04 3.96
CA ALA A 134 11.52 -1.35 2.76
C ALA A 134 11.79 -2.30 1.57
N SER A 135 12.14 -3.56 1.83
CA SER A 135 12.33 -4.60 0.80
C SER A 135 11.07 -4.91 -0.01
N ALA A 136 9.87 -4.55 0.49
CA ALA A 136 8.61 -4.74 -0.21
C ALA A 136 8.46 -3.85 -1.45
N TRP A 137 9.13 -2.68 -1.49
CA TRP A 137 9.05 -1.73 -2.61
C TRP A 137 10.42 -1.44 -3.23
N ARG A 138 11.51 -1.61 -2.49
CA ARG A 138 12.88 -1.33 -2.95
C ARG A 138 13.32 -2.33 -3.99
N LEU A 139 13.76 -1.89 -5.16
CA LEU A 139 14.24 -2.71 -6.27
C LEU A 139 15.75 -2.97 -6.17
N PHE A 140 16.50 -1.98 -5.70
CA PHE A 140 17.95 -2.06 -5.50
C PHE A 140 18.30 -1.87 -4.02
N PRO A 141 19.11 -2.74 -3.39
CA PRO A 141 19.82 -3.90 -3.95
C PRO A 141 18.97 -5.19 -4.05
N ASP A 142 17.70 -5.12 -3.65
CA ASP A 142 16.77 -6.26 -3.57
C ASP A 142 16.25 -6.69 -4.97
N PHE A 143 17.18 -7.04 -5.87
CA PHE A 143 16.88 -7.44 -7.24
C PHE A 143 15.88 -8.59 -7.25
N THR A 144 14.68 -8.30 -7.71
CA THR A 144 13.62 -9.29 -7.85
C THR A 144 13.56 -9.67 -9.32
N VAL A 145 13.71 -10.94 -9.66
CA VAL A 145 13.52 -11.40 -11.04
C VAL A 145 12.05 -11.20 -11.38
N CYS A 146 11.75 -10.18 -12.19
CA CYS A 146 10.39 -9.89 -12.58
C CYS A 146 9.92 -10.89 -13.63
N GLY A 147 8.79 -11.56 -13.38
CA GLY A 147 8.11 -12.33 -14.41
C GLY A 147 7.47 -11.39 -15.45
N GLY A 148 7.57 -11.69 -16.74
CA GLY A 148 6.90 -10.88 -17.78
C GLY A 148 5.37 -10.93 -17.64
N CYS A 149 4.83 -12.14 -17.53
CA CYS A 149 3.42 -12.41 -17.24
C CYS A 149 3.36 -13.64 -16.33
N VAL A 150 2.57 -13.56 -15.26
CA VAL A 150 2.35 -14.67 -14.33
C VAL A 150 0.86 -15.03 -14.37
N PRO A 151 0.48 -16.23 -14.84
CA PRO A 151 -0.92 -16.64 -14.86
C PRO A 151 -1.46 -16.78 -13.43
N GLY A 152 -2.71 -16.36 -13.20
CA GLY A 152 -3.37 -16.45 -11.90
C GLY A 152 -3.18 -15.25 -10.96
N CYS A 153 -2.66 -14.12 -11.46
CA CYS A 153 -2.57 -12.89 -10.66
C CYS A 153 -3.95 -12.46 -10.13
N ARG A 154 -4.00 -12.21 -8.82
CA ARG A 154 -5.19 -11.69 -8.14
C ARG A 154 -5.10 -10.17 -8.04
N PHE A 155 -6.24 -9.49 -8.02
CA PHE A 155 -6.26 -8.03 -7.81
C PHE A 155 -6.44 -7.66 -6.34
N LEU A 156 -7.09 -8.52 -5.56
CA LEU A 156 -7.39 -8.32 -4.15
C LEU A 156 -7.09 -9.60 -3.37
N ARG A 157 -6.71 -9.44 -2.11
CA ARG A 157 -6.52 -10.53 -1.15
C ARG A 157 -7.85 -11.17 -0.71
#